data_AF-A0A7V2CYJ4-F1
#
_entry.id   AF-A0A7V2CYJ4-F1
#
_cell.length_a   1.000
_cell.length_b   1.000
_cell.length_c   1.000
_cell.angle_alpha   90.00
_cell.angle_beta   90.00
_cell.angle_gamma   90.00
#
_symmetry.space_group_name_H-M   'P 1'
#
loop_
_entity.id
_entity.type
_entity.pdbx_description
1 polymer ?
#
loop_
_entity_poly.entity_id
_entity_poly.type
_entity_poly.pdbx_seq_one_letter_code
_entity_poly.pdbx_strand_id
1 'polypeptide(L)' 'QAFRLAQLASYQIDTALVRQAAPRALVMHCLPAYRGKEISEEAFEAHASTIFDQAENRLHAQKAVLTLLVAGGAA' A
#
# COMPACT_ATOMS: atom_id res chain seq x y z
N GLN A 1 2.19 -19.64 10.73
CA GLN A 1 1.48 -18.35 10.53
C GLN A 1 0.48 -18.02 11.64
N ALA A 2 -0.18 -19.00 12.27
CA ALA A 2 -1.23 -18.77 13.29
C ALA A 2 -0.86 -17.76 14.40
N PHE A 3 0.33 -17.88 14.99
CA PHE A 3 0.81 -16.93 16.01
C PHE A 3 0.83 -15.48 15.49
N ARG A 4 1.39 -15.24 14.30
CA ARG A 4 1.43 -13.91 13.68
C ARG A 4 0.03 -13.36 13.40
N LEU A 5 -0.86 -14.20 12.87
CA LEU A 5 -2.23 -13.79 12.56
C LEU A 5 -2.99 -13.39 13.83
N ALA A 6 -2.84 -14.15 14.93
CA ALA A 6 -3.45 -13.81 16.20
C ALA A 6 -2.92 -12.47 16.77
N GLN A 7 -1.62 -12.22 16.66
CA GLN A 7 -1.00 -10.98 17.16
C GLN A 7 -1.38 -9.74 16.32
N LEU A 8 -1.64 -9.91 15.02
CA LEU A 8 -1.91 -8.80 14.10
C LEU A 8 -3.39 -8.61 13.76
N ALA A 9 -4.27 -9.50 14.21
CA ALA A 9 -5.70 -9.46 13.87
C ALA A 9 -6.36 -8.12 14.21
N SER A 10 -5.99 -7.50 15.34
CA SER A 10 -6.53 -6.20 15.77
C SER A 10 -6.01 -5.00 14.97
N TYR A 11 -5.06 -5.21 14.06
CA TYR A 11 -4.44 -4.17 13.25
C TYR A 11 -4.91 -4.21 11.79
N GLN A 12 -5.98 -4.96 11.49
CA GLN A 12 -6.56 -4.97 10.15
C GLN A 12 -6.99 -3.56 9.75
N ILE A 13 -6.63 -3.17 8.52
CA ILE A 13 -7.15 -1.94 7.91
C ILE A 13 -8.54 -2.23 7.34
N ASP A 14 -9.57 -1.81 8.07
CA ASP A 14 -10.96 -1.93 7.65
C ASP A 14 -11.60 -0.55 7.42
N THR A 15 -12.84 -0.55 6.91
CA THR A 15 -13.58 0.70 6.64
C THR A 15 -13.82 1.52 7.91
N ALA A 16 -13.97 0.89 9.08
CA ALA A 16 -14.21 1.60 10.33
C ALA A 16 -12.96 2.35 10.81
N LEU A 17 -11.78 1.76 10.64
CA LEU A 17 -10.50 2.40 10.89
C LEU A 17 -10.24 3.53 9.89
N VAL A 18 -10.44 3.30 8.60
CA VAL A 18 -10.22 4.32 7.55
C VAL A 18 -11.09 5.56 7.77
N ARG A 19 -12.32 5.41 8.28
CA ARG A 19 -13.20 6.54 8.62
C ARG A 19 -12.68 7.45 9.72
N GLN A 20 -11.74 6.98 10.55
CA GLN A 20 -11.11 7.79 11.59
C GLN A 20 -9.93 8.61 11.08
N ALA A 21 -9.47 8.34 9.85
CA ALA A 21 -8.38 9.08 9.23
C ALA A 21 -8.83 10.50 8.81
N ALA A 22 -7.85 11.35 8.52
CA ALA A 22 -8.12 12.69 8.00
C ALA A 22 -8.95 12.64 6.71
N PRO A 23 -9.76 13.68 6.41
CA PRO A 23 -10.46 13.77 5.14
C PRO A 23 -9.49 13.58 3.96
N ARG A 24 -9.86 12.74 3.00
CA ARG A 24 -9.05 12.40 1.81
C ARG A 24 -7.77 11.60 2.09
N ALA A 25 -7.71 10.89 3.22
CA ALA A 25 -6.64 9.93 3.46
C ALA A 25 -6.54 8.90 2.33
N LEU A 26 -5.31 8.57 1.95
CA LEU A 26 -5.00 7.52 0.99
C LEU A 26 -4.79 6.20 1.73
N VAL A 27 -5.28 5.11 1.13
CA VAL A 27 -4.93 3.75 1.55
C VAL A 27 -3.96 3.19 0.52
N MET A 28 -2.82 2.70 1.00
CA MET A 28 -1.73 2.17 0.18
C MET A 28 -1.39 0.75 0.62
N HIS A 29 -0.97 -0.09 -0.32
CA HIS A 29 -0.53 -1.46 -0.05
C HIS A 29 0.46 -1.92 -1.13
N CYS A 30 1.63 -2.42 -0.73
CA CYS A 30 2.72 -2.76 -1.66
C CYS A 30 2.49 -4.00 -2.54
N LEU A 31 1.50 -4.83 -2.18
CA LEU A 31 1.10 -6.09 -2.83
C LEU A 31 2.15 -7.23 -2.71
N PRO A 32 1.72 -8.52 -2.74
CA PRO A 32 0.33 -8.98 -2.78
C PRO A 32 -0.40 -8.75 -1.45
N ALA A 33 -1.70 -8.47 -1.52
CA ALA A 33 -2.58 -8.33 -0.35
C ALA A 33 -3.36 -9.62 -0.09
N TYR A 34 -3.48 -10.01 1.17
CA TYR A 34 -4.37 -11.05 1.68
C TYR A 34 -5.63 -10.42 2.25
N ARG A 35 -6.66 -10.28 1.40
CA ARG A 35 -7.98 -9.79 1.79
C ARG A 35 -8.53 -10.58 2.99
N GLY A 36 -9.07 -9.86 3.97
CA GLY A 36 -9.59 -10.42 5.23
C GLY A 36 -8.52 -10.71 6.29
N LYS A 37 -7.24 -10.39 6.04
CA LYS A 37 -6.16 -10.44 7.05
C LYS A 37 -5.68 -9.03 7.39
N GLU A 38 -4.69 -8.49 6.69
CA GLU A 38 -4.16 -7.15 6.97
C GLU A 38 -5.05 -6.01 6.46
N ILE A 39 -5.93 -6.28 5.49
CA ILE A 39 -6.88 -5.30 4.94
C ILE A 39 -8.22 -6.00 4.64
N SER A 40 -9.33 -5.34 4.96
CA SER A 40 -10.66 -5.87 4.60
C SER A 40 -10.86 -5.81 3.08
N GLU A 41 -11.73 -6.67 2.55
CA GLU A 41 -12.05 -6.65 1.12
C GLU A 41 -12.67 -5.31 0.71
N GLU A 42 -13.61 -4.76 1.51
CA GLU A 42 -14.23 -3.49 1.15
C GLU A 42 -13.23 -2.32 1.18
N ALA A 43 -12.33 -2.29 2.18
CA ALA A 43 -11.31 -1.25 2.27
C ALA A 43 -10.33 -1.33 1.09
N PHE A 44 -9.95 -2.54 0.67
CA PHE A 44 -9.09 -2.76 -0.49
C PHE A 44 -9.77 -2.28 -1.78
N GLU A 45 -11.00 -2.75 -2.07
CA GLU A 45 -11.69 -2.42 -3.32
C GLU A 45 -12.04 -0.93 -3.41
N ALA A 46 -12.44 -0.30 -2.30
CA ALA A 46 -12.74 1.14 -2.27
C ALA A 46 -11.51 2.03 -2.58
N HIS A 47 -10.29 1.51 -2.39
CA HIS A 47 -9.04 2.23 -2.61
C HIS A 47 -8.16 1.56 -3.67
N ALA A 48 -8.74 0.67 -4.48
CA ALA A 48 -8.03 -0.09 -5.50
C ALA A 48 -7.26 0.82 -6.46
N SER A 49 -7.83 1.96 -6.85
CA SER A 49 -7.16 2.94 -7.71
C SER A 49 -5.82 3.40 -7.12
N THR A 50 -5.80 3.87 -5.88
CA THR A 50 -4.56 4.31 -5.22
C THR A 50 -3.55 3.18 -5.04
N ILE A 51 -4.03 1.97 -4.71
CA ILE A 51 -3.17 0.79 -4.54
C ILE A 51 -2.52 0.38 -5.87
N PHE A 52 -3.29 0.38 -6.96
CA PHE A 52 -2.76 0.04 -8.28
C PHE A 52 -1.91 1.16 -8.88
N ASP A 53 -2.25 2.42 -8.65
CA ASP A 53 -1.39 3.56 -9.00
C ASP A 53 -0.05 3.46 -8.25
N GLN A 54 -0.07 3.08 -6.97
CA GLN A 54 1.16 2.84 -6.20
C GLN A 54 2.02 1.73 -6.82
N ALA A 55 1.39 0.65 -7.28
CA ALA A 55 2.09 -0.45 -7.95
C ALA A 55 2.71 -0.01 -9.28
N GLU A 56 1.96 0.69 -10.13
CA GLU A 56 2.45 1.25 -11.40
C GLU A 56 3.59 2.25 -11.17
N ASN A 57 3.47 3.10 -10.16
CA ASN A 57 4.47 4.12 -9.82
C ASN A 57 5.85 3.55 -9.49
N ARG A 58 5.97 2.24 -9.17
CA ARG A 58 7.26 1.56 -9.06
C ARG A 58 8.07 1.67 -10.36
N LEU A 59 7.43 1.53 -11.53
CA LEU A 59 8.10 1.66 -12.83
C LEU A 59 8.71 3.05 -12.99
N HIS A 60 7.92 4.10 -12.74
CA HIS A 60 8.35 5.47 -12.93
C HIS A 60 9.45 5.86 -11.94
N ALA A 61 9.27 5.53 -10.67
CA ALA A 61 10.27 5.79 -9.63
C ALA A 61 11.59 5.08 -9.94
N GLN A 62 11.53 3.80 -10.32
CA GLN A 62 12.73 3.01 -10.62
C GLN A 62 13.44 3.49 -11.89
N LYS A 63 12.71 3.92 -12.93
CA LYS A 63 13.32 4.58 -14.11
C LYS A 63 14.12 5.81 -13.71
N ALA A 64 13.54 6.68 -12.88
CA ALA A 64 14.22 7.89 -12.42
C ALA A 64 15.47 7.58 -11.58
N VAL A 65 15.36 6.62 -10.66
CA VAL A 65 16.50 6.14 -9.86
C VAL A 65 17.62 5.60 -10.75
N LEU A 66 17.29 4.76 -11.74
CA LEU A 66 18.29 4.23 -12.68
C LEU A 66 18.97 5.33 -13.49
N THR A 67 18.20 6.30 -14.01
CA THR A 67 18.76 7.44 -14.74
C THR A 67 19.74 8.23 -13.86
N LEU A 68 19.38 8.50 -12.61
CA LEU A 68 20.25 9.21 -11.66
C LEU A 68 21.56 8.45 -11.41
N LEU A 69 21.49 7.14 -11.21
CA LEU A 69 22.66 6.31 -10.92
C LEU A 69 23.57 6.13 -12.14
N VAL A 70 22.99 5.94 -13.34
CA VAL A 70 23.74 5.74 -14.58
C VAL A 70 24.36 7.04 -15.10
N ALA A 71 23.70 8.19 -14.92
CA ALA A 71 24.21 9.48 -15.36
C ALA A 71 25.35 10.05 -14.49
N GLY A 72 25.82 9.31 -13.47
CA GLY A 72 26.94 9.71 -12.62
C GLY A 72 26.56 10.36 -11.29
N GLY A 73 25.27 10.32 -10.88
CA GLY A 73 24.78 11.00 -9.70
C GLY A 73 24.69 12.52 -9.90
N ALA A 74 23.77 13.17 -9.19
CA ALA A 74 23.58 14.61 -9.27
C ALA A 74 24.91 15.35 -9.02
N ALA A 75 25.48 15.92 -10.08
CA ALA A 75 26.39 17.06 -9.97
C ALA A 75 25.59 18.29 -9.54
#